data_AF-A0A068R742-F1
#
_entry.id   AF-A0A068R742-F1
#
_cell.length_a   1.000
_cell.length_b   1.000
_cell.length_c   1.000
_cell.angle_alpha   90.00
_cell.angle_beta   90.00
_cell.angle_gamma   90.00
#
_symmetry.space_group_name_H-M   'P 1'
#
loop_
_entity.id
_entity.type
_entity.pdbx_description
1 polymer ?
#
loop_
_entity_poly.entity_id
_entity_poly.type
_entity_poly.pdbx_seq_one_letter_code
_entity_poly.pdbx_strand_id
1 'polypeptide(L)'
;MNVIDFAKKINHEITSTQSMPDMIYNIRNIMSVAITDEIFLNDCINELIENIKNTLRINEIKPLYVDYNNKWRMSIFLWNPKSENQPHQHNTWSVSGVMHNKIKIKIYEKINEGISVINEIIAIEGKTGYLIPPCIHALGNPDLSEYSITLHVFCDSDLRKDKNGDTIWLGENDPRDNIDYSIVVLRNLTSCLLLTDKLNQNFQFNILEKIFSLGTPSIKLQAYKKMIRLDISKSKRYSSQLEAVLSGDVLIRIRESNAKLYGR
;
A
#
# COMPACT_ATOMS: atom_id res chain seq x y z
N MET A 1 11.54 -14.09 -2.45
CA MET A 1 12.42 -13.12 -1.76
C MET A 1 11.62 -12.58 -0.59
N ASN A 2 12.04 -12.73 0.65
CA ASN A 2 11.29 -12.17 1.79
C ASN A 2 11.64 -10.68 2.01
N VAL A 3 10.93 -9.97 2.90
CA VAL A 3 11.18 -8.53 3.17
C VAL A 3 12.60 -8.28 3.73
N ILE A 4 13.15 -9.22 4.49
CA ILE A 4 14.51 -9.11 5.06
C ILE A 4 15.58 -9.25 3.97
N ASP A 5 15.41 -10.17 3.03
CA ASP A 5 16.29 -10.35 1.88
C ASP A 5 16.24 -9.12 0.97
N PHE A 6 15.04 -8.57 0.76
CA PHE A 6 14.86 -7.29 0.06
C PHE A 6 15.64 -6.18 0.75
N ALA A 7 15.44 -5.96 2.06
CA ALA A 7 16.15 -4.93 2.82
C ALA A 7 17.66 -5.10 2.78
N LYS A 8 18.18 -6.34 2.88
CA LYS A 8 19.61 -6.63 2.75
C LYS A 8 20.17 -6.24 1.39
N LYS A 9 19.43 -6.51 0.30
CA LYS A 9 19.84 -6.11 -1.05
C LYS A 9 19.84 -4.59 -1.23
N ILE A 10 18.82 -3.90 -0.72
CA ILE A 10 18.77 -2.43 -0.72
C ILE A 10 19.98 -1.85 0.04
N ASN A 11 20.25 -2.37 1.24
CA ASN A 11 21.39 -1.94 2.05
C ASN A 11 22.73 -2.19 1.36
N HIS A 12 22.85 -3.32 0.65
CA HIS A 12 24.02 -3.58 -0.16
C HIS A 12 24.21 -2.48 -1.20
N GLU A 13 23.19 -2.17 -2.00
CA GLU A 13 23.31 -1.12 -3.04
C GLU A 13 23.66 0.25 -2.44
N ILE A 14 23.06 0.62 -1.31
CA ILE A 14 23.33 1.89 -0.61
C ILE A 14 24.78 2.01 -0.15
N THR A 15 25.39 0.90 0.27
CA THR A 15 26.73 0.89 0.88
C THR A 15 27.85 0.56 -0.10
N SER A 16 27.57 -0.18 -1.17
CA SER A 16 28.57 -0.68 -2.11
C SER A 16 28.68 0.16 -3.39
N THR A 17 27.63 0.87 -3.78
CA THR A 17 27.60 1.59 -5.05
C THR A 17 28.12 3.01 -4.90
N GLN A 18 29.10 3.38 -5.74
CA GLN A 18 29.76 4.69 -5.68
C GLN A 18 28.91 5.83 -6.29
N SER A 19 27.96 5.48 -7.16
CA SER A 19 27.16 6.41 -7.96
C SER A 19 25.69 6.34 -7.53
N MET A 20 25.12 7.47 -7.13
CA MET A 20 23.71 7.55 -6.74
C MET A 20 22.75 7.11 -7.87
N PRO A 21 22.94 7.51 -9.15
CA PRO A 21 22.13 7.00 -10.25
C PRO A 21 22.16 5.47 -10.38
N ASP A 22 23.33 4.84 -10.26
CA ASP A 22 23.47 3.39 -10.39
C ASP A 22 22.84 2.67 -9.21
N MET A 23 23.02 3.20 -7.99
CA MET A 23 22.37 2.69 -6.77
C MET A 23 20.84 2.69 -6.93
N ILE A 24 20.26 3.82 -7.36
CA ILE A 24 18.81 3.97 -7.55
C ILE A 24 18.30 3.02 -8.65
N TYR A 25 19.06 2.88 -9.75
CA TYR A 25 18.74 1.95 -10.81
C TYR A 25 18.72 0.50 -10.32
N ASN A 26 19.71 0.09 -9.53
CA ASN A 26 19.78 -1.25 -8.95
C ASN A 26 18.64 -1.50 -7.96
N ILE A 27 18.34 -0.52 -7.09
CA ILE A 27 17.20 -0.58 -6.16
C ILE A 27 15.88 -0.74 -6.94
N ARG A 28 15.70 0.00 -8.04
CA ARG A 28 14.54 -0.16 -8.93
C ARG A 28 14.43 -1.57 -9.49
N ASN A 29 15.54 -2.18 -9.89
CA ASN A 29 15.56 -3.55 -10.39
C ASN A 29 15.20 -4.55 -9.29
N ILE A 30 15.76 -4.41 -8.09
CA ILE A 30 15.42 -5.23 -6.92
C ILE A 30 13.92 -5.12 -6.61
N MET A 31 13.36 -3.91 -6.63
CA MET A 31 11.93 -3.67 -6.42
C MET A 31 11.07 -4.33 -7.50
N SER A 32 11.50 -4.32 -8.76
CA SER A 32 10.72 -4.91 -9.87
C SER A 32 10.51 -6.41 -9.69
N VAL A 33 11.52 -7.10 -9.14
CA VAL A 33 11.41 -8.51 -8.76
C VAL A 33 10.56 -8.66 -7.50
N ALA A 34 10.78 -7.83 -6.47
CA ALA A 34 10.10 -7.95 -5.19
C ALA A 34 8.57 -7.79 -5.29
N ILE A 35 8.07 -6.80 -6.03
CA ILE A 35 6.62 -6.53 -6.11
C ILE A 35 5.82 -7.60 -6.87
N THR A 36 6.50 -8.54 -7.52
CA THR A 36 5.90 -9.70 -8.19
C THR A 36 6.19 -11.02 -7.45
N ASP A 37 6.99 -10.98 -6.38
CA ASP A 37 7.36 -12.15 -5.59
C ASP A 37 6.33 -12.40 -4.49
N GLU A 38 5.70 -13.58 -4.52
CA GLU A 38 4.64 -13.95 -3.60
C GLU A 38 5.06 -13.92 -2.12
N ILE A 39 6.28 -14.36 -1.81
CA ILE A 39 6.77 -14.41 -0.42
C ILE A 39 6.93 -12.97 0.09
N PHE A 40 7.50 -12.09 -0.74
CA PHE A 40 7.61 -10.67 -0.45
C PHE A 40 6.23 -10.04 -0.18
N LEU A 41 5.26 -10.29 -1.07
CA LEU A 41 3.89 -9.78 -0.94
C LEU A 41 3.22 -10.27 0.35
N ASN A 42 3.37 -11.55 0.68
CA ASN A 42 2.86 -12.12 1.93
C ASN A 42 3.46 -11.42 3.15
N ASP A 43 4.77 -11.18 3.16
CA ASP A 43 5.43 -10.47 4.27
C ASP A 43 4.94 -9.03 4.38
N CYS A 44 4.82 -8.31 3.26
CA CYS A 44 4.26 -6.95 3.24
C CYS A 44 2.83 -6.91 3.82
N ILE A 45 1.98 -7.88 3.48
CA ILE A 45 0.62 -7.93 4.01
C ILE A 45 0.62 -8.22 5.52
N ASN A 46 1.46 -9.14 5.98
CA ASN A 46 1.57 -9.45 7.41
C ASN A 46 2.05 -8.24 8.21
N GLU A 47 3.06 -7.52 7.71
CA GLU A 47 3.58 -6.32 8.36
C GLU A 47 2.54 -5.17 8.34
N LEU A 48 1.79 -4.99 7.26
CA LEU A 48 0.65 -4.07 7.23
C LEU A 48 -0.41 -4.43 8.29
N ILE A 49 -0.70 -5.72 8.49
CA ILE A 49 -1.65 -6.20 9.50
C ILE A 49 -1.15 -5.89 10.92
N GLU A 50 0.14 -6.08 11.20
CA GLU A 50 0.70 -5.71 12.51
C GLU A 50 0.66 -4.18 12.71
N ASN A 51 0.96 -3.40 11.66
CA ASN A 51 0.80 -1.95 11.70
C ASN A 51 -0.64 -1.52 11.97
N ILE A 52 -1.64 -2.16 11.34
CA ILE A 52 -3.07 -1.90 11.64
C ILE A 52 -3.38 -2.14 13.12
N LYS A 53 -2.94 -3.27 13.68
CA LYS A 53 -3.15 -3.58 15.10
C LYS A 53 -2.53 -2.52 16.01
N ASN A 54 -1.34 -2.04 15.66
CA ASN A 54 -0.67 -0.98 16.41
C ASN A 54 -1.42 0.35 16.29
N THR A 55 -1.83 0.75 15.07
CA THR A 55 -2.60 1.99 14.86
C THR A 55 -3.90 1.98 15.66
N LEU A 56 -4.63 0.86 15.70
CA LEU A 56 -5.84 0.73 16.52
C LEU A 56 -5.61 0.85 18.03
N ARG A 57 -4.38 0.63 18.51
CA ARG A 57 -4.03 0.68 19.94
C ARG A 57 -3.50 2.04 20.38
N ILE A 58 -2.61 2.63 19.57
CA ILE A 58 -1.81 3.79 19.98
C ILE A 58 -1.91 4.98 19.03
N ASN A 59 -2.78 4.92 18.00
CA ASN A 59 -2.96 5.99 17.01
C ASN A 59 -1.63 6.44 16.38
N GLU A 60 -0.81 5.48 15.96
CA GLU A 60 0.47 5.72 15.29
C GLU A 60 0.48 4.99 13.94
N ILE A 61 1.02 5.65 12.91
CA ILE A 61 1.24 5.06 11.59
C ILE A 61 2.74 4.83 11.42
N LYS A 62 3.10 3.58 11.17
CA LYS A 62 4.49 3.19 10.94
C LYS A 62 4.70 2.85 9.47
N PRO A 63 5.88 3.15 8.91
CA PRO A 63 6.32 2.54 7.67
C PRO A 63 6.28 1.01 7.80
N LEU A 64 6.20 0.33 6.65
CA LEU A 64 6.33 -1.12 6.58
C LEU A 64 7.71 -1.60 7.05
N TYR A 65 8.74 -0.80 6.81
CA TYR A 65 10.09 -1.09 7.24
C TYR A 65 10.87 0.21 7.40
N VAL A 66 11.79 0.25 8.36
CA VAL A 66 12.71 1.39 8.58
C VAL A 66 14.11 0.85 8.85
N ASP A 67 15.09 1.31 8.08
CA ASP A 67 16.51 1.17 8.41
C ASP A 67 17.04 2.52 8.88
N TYR A 68 17.32 2.62 10.17
CA TYR A 68 17.86 3.84 10.78
C TYR A 68 19.34 4.07 10.46
N ASN A 69 20.10 3.01 10.17
CA ASN A 69 21.53 3.11 9.88
C ASN A 69 21.77 3.60 8.45
N ASN A 70 21.03 3.02 7.50
CA ASN A 70 21.11 3.37 6.08
C ASN A 70 20.08 4.44 5.67
N LYS A 71 19.33 4.96 6.64
CA LYS A 71 18.38 6.09 6.51
C LYS A 71 17.41 5.92 5.35
N TRP A 72 16.66 4.82 5.35
CA TRP A 72 15.57 4.64 4.39
C TRP A 72 14.40 3.92 5.03
N ARG A 73 13.24 4.05 4.40
CA ARG A 73 11.99 3.42 4.83
C ARG A 73 11.17 2.93 3.67
N MET A 74 10.27 2.01 3.94
CA MET A 74 9.35 1.42 2.98
C MET A 74 7.90 1.65 3.40
N SER A 75 7.04 2.06 2.47
CA SER A 75 5.62 2.30 2.73
C SER A 75 4.75 1.80 1.58
N ILE A 76 3.52 1.37 1.89
CA ILE A 76 2.50 1.02 0.91
C ILE A 76 1.40 2.08 0.93
N PHE A 77 0.99 2.53 -0.25
CA PHE A 77 -0.10 3.48 -0.41
C PHE A 77 -1.23 2.87 -1.25
N LEU A 78 -2.45 2.94 -0.72
CA LEU A 78 -3.68 2.72 -1.48
C LEU A 78 -4.05 4.03 -2.19
N TRP A 79 -4.54 3.95 -3.42
CA TRP A 79 -5.07 5.07 -4.18
C TRP A 79 -6.53 4.80 -4.54
N ASN A 80 -7.42 5.65 -4.04
CA ASN A 80 -8.85 5.56 -4.37
C ASN A 80 -9.07 5.82 -5.87
N PRO A 81 -10.13 5.28 -6.49
CA PRO A 81 -10.50 5.63 -7.86
C PRO A 81 -10.55 7.15 -8.04
N LYS A 82 -9.99 7.66 -9.15
CA LYS A 82 -9.90 9.09 -9.50
C LYS A 82 -9.15 9.98 -8.50
N SER A 83 -8.51 9.42 -7.47
CA SER A 83 -7.73 10.22 -6.53
C SER A 83 -6.39 10.63 -7.14
N GLU A 84 -5.93 11.82 -6.80
CA GLU A 84 -4.61 12.35 -7.14
C GLU A 84 -4.09 13.08 -5.90
N ASN A 85 -2.81 12.97 -5.60
CA ASN A 85 -2.20 13.79 -4.56
C ASN A 85 -1.81 15.17 -5.11
N GLN A 86 -1.51 16.09 -4.21
CA GLN A 86 -1.04 17.41 -4.61
C GLN A 86 0.38 17.31 -5.18
N PRO A 87 0.76 18.21 -6.12
CA PRO A 87 2.13 18.34 -6.55
C PRO A 87 3.07 18.56 -5.35
N HIS A 88 4.17 17.81 -5.32
CA HIS A 88 5.16 17.90 -4.25
C HIS A 88 6.55 17.62 -4.81
N GLN A 89 7.55 18.18 -4.13
CA GLN A 89 8.96 18.00 -4.43
C GLN A 89 9.60 17.07 -3.41
N HIS A 90 10.35 16.07 -3.88
CA HIS A 90 11.24 15.30 -3.01
C HIS A 90 12.63 15.93 -2.98
N ASN A 91 13.20 16.03 -1.78
CA ASN A 91 14.58 16.48 -1.58
C ASN A 91 15.58 15.31 -1.50
N THR A 92 15.06 14.08 -1.43
CA THR A 92 15.82 12.84 -1.42
C THR A 92 15.35 11.93 -2.55
N TRP A 93 16.11 10.86 -2.82
CA TRP A 93 15.70 9.88 -3.82
C TRP A 93 14.59 8.96 -3.31
N SER A 94 13.80 8.45 -4.24
CA SER A 94 12.82 7.39 -3.95
C SER A 94 12.67 6.44 -5.13
N VAL A 95 12.24 5.22 -4.82
CA VAL A 95 11.93 4.18 -5.80
C VAL A 95 10.53 3.66 -5.50
N SER A 96 9.70 3.55 -6.52
CA SER A 96 8.30 3.17 -6.37
C SER A 96 7.92 2.06 -7.34
N GLY A 97 7.01 1.18 -6.91
CA GLY A 97 6.52 0.05 -7.69
C GLY A 97 5.02 -0.09 -7.60
N VAL A 98 4.36 -0.37 -8.73
CA VAL A 98 2.91 -0.58 -8.78
C VAL A 98 2.61 -2.02 -8.41
N MET A 99 2.05 -2.23 -7.22
CA MET A 99 1.69 -3.56 -6.72
C MET A 99 0.32 -4.02 -7.24
N HIS A 100 -0.60 -3.08 -7.52
CA HIS A 100 -1.95 -3.41 -7.99
C HIS A 100 -2.50 -2.33 -8.93
N ASN A 101 -3.11 -2.76 -10.04
CA ASN A 101 -3.78 -1.94 -11.05
C ASN A 101 -2.82 -0.97 -11.78
N LYS A 102 -2.96 0.35 -11.62
CA LYS A 102 -2.18 1.36 -12.37
C LYS A 102 -2.11 2.72 -11.67
N ILE A 103 -1.08 3.49 -11.95
CA ILE A 103 -0.85 4.83 -11.43
C ILE A 103 -0.51 5.78 -12.58
N LYS A 104 -1.09 6.97 -12.56
CA LYS A 104 -0.72 8.10 -13.41
C LYS A 104 0.26 8.98 -12.64
N ILE A 105 1.34 9.35 -13.29
CA ILE A 105 2.41 10.19 -12.74
C ILE A 105 2.48 11.43 -13.60
N LYS A 106 2.26 12.59 -13.00
CA LYS A 106 2.46 13.90 -13.62
C LYS A 106 3.80 14.45 -13.16
N ILE A 107 4.64 14.89 -14.08
CA ILE A 107 5.92 15.54 -13.80
C ILE A 107 5.78 17.02 -14.11
N TYR A 108 6.24 17.86 -13.20
CA TYR A 108 6.12 19.30 -13.31
C TYR A 108 7.49 19.96 -13.43
N GLU A 109 7.51 21.10 -14.11
CA GLU A 109 8.60 22.09 -14.03
C GLU A 109 8.10 23.36 -13.33
N LYS A 110 9.03 24.10 -12.72
CA LYS A 110 8.73 25.45 -12.21
C LYS A 110 8.77 26.44 -13.37
N ILE A 111 7.70 27.24 -13.52
CA ILE A 111 7.62 28.32 -14.50
C ILE A 111 7.24 29.60 -13.75
N ASN A 112 8.15 30.56 -13.68
CA ASN A 112 8.00 31.78 -12.87
C ASN A 112 7.63 31.45 -11.41
N GLU A 113 6.48 31.92 -10.93
CA GLU A 113 5.93 31.66 -9.59
C GLU A 113 5.04 30.41 -9.52
N GLY A 114 4.83 29.70 -10.64
CA GLY A 114 3.94 28.54 -10.74
C GLY A 114 4.63 27.24 -11.14
N ILE A 115 3.82 26.20 -11.37
CA ILE A 115 4.24 24.90 -11.91
C ILE A 115 3.40 24.51 -13.12
N SER A 116 4.01 23.84 -14.08
CA SER A 116 3.34 23.32 -15.28
C SER A 116 3.67 21.85 -15.49
N VAL A 117 2.69 21.08 -15.98
CA VAL A 117 2.90 19.67 -16.34
C VAL A 117 3.72 19.60 -17.62
N ILE A 118 4.88 18.96 -17.56
CA ILE A 118 5.76 18.74 -18.72
C ILE A 118 5.68 17.32 -19.27
N ASN A 119 5.22 16.38 -18.45
CA ASN A 119 5.11 14.99 -18.86
C ASN A 119 4.06 14.26 -18.01
N GLU A 120 3.41 13.27 -18.63
CA GLU A 120 2.49 12.36 -17.96
C GLU A 120 2.81 10.92 -18.35
N ILE A 121 2.87 10.04 -17.36
CA ILE A 121 3.21 8.63 -17.54
C ILE A 121 2.16 7.78 -16.85
N ILE A 122 1.73 6.69 -17.49
CA ILE A 122 0.92 5.65 -16.84
C ILE A 122 1.82 4.44 -16.59
N ALA A 123 2.00 4.11 -15.31
CA ALA A 123 2.65 2.87 -14.90
C ALA A 123 1.59 1.86 -14.45
N ILE A 124 1.68 0.65 -15.00
CA ILE A 124 0.79 -0.46 -14.65
C ILE A 124 1.45 -1.38 -13.63
N GLU A 125 0.67 -2.31 -13.07
CA GLU A 125 1.14 -3.34 -12.17
C GLU A 125 2.44 -4.03 -12.63
N GLY A 126 3.35 -4.26 -11.69
CA GLY A 126 4.66 -4.85 -11.93
C GLY A 126 5.70 -3.87 -12.49
N LYS A 127 5.31 -2.64 -12.85
CA LYS A 127 6.24 -1.59 -13.26
C LYS A 127 6.81 -0.85 -12.05
N THR A 128 8.09 -0.50 -12.16
CA THR A 128 8.82 0.31 -11.19
C THR A 128 9.42 1.54 -11.83
N GLY A 129 9.51 2.61 -11.05
CA GLY A 129 10.15 3.87 -11.40
C GLY A 129 10.97 4.40 -10.23
N TYR A 130 11.67 5.50 -10.46
CA TYR A 130 12.43 6.18 -9.43
C TYR A 130 12.38 7.68 -9.65
N LEU A 131 12.79 8.41 -8.61
CA LEU A 131 12.91 9.85 -8.60
C LEU A 131 14.31 10.22 -8.11
N ILE A 132 15.00 11.01 -8.92
CA ILE A 132 16.27 11.64 -8.55
C ILE A 132 15.95 13.11 -8.26
N PRO A 133 16.25 13.61 -7.06
CA PRO A 133 15.94 14.99 -6.70
C PRO A 133 16.83 16.00 -7.47
N PRO A 134 16.38 17.25 -7.66
CA PRO A 134 15.04 17.74 -7.35
C PRO A 134 14.02 17.32 -8.43
N CYS A 135 12.87 16.81 -8.02
CA CYS A 135 11.78 16.45 -8.93
C CYS A 135 10.42 16.80 -8.32
N ILE A 136 9.57 17.48 -9.08
CA ILE A 136 8.19 17.81 -8.70
C ILE A 136 7.26 16.88 -9.45
N HIS A 137 6.41 16.18 -8.72
CA HIS A 137 5.43 15.29 -9.34
C HIS A 137 4.12 15.23 -8.56
N ALA A 138 3.12 14.64 -9.19
CA ALA A 138 1.90 14.17 -8.54
C ALA A 138 1.60 12.75 -9.03
N LEU A 139 1.10 11.91 -8.13
CA LEU A 139 0.63 10.57 -8.41
C LEU A 139 -0.90 10.56 -8.25
N GLY A 140 -1.57 9.83 -9.14
CA GLY A 140 -3.00 9.60 -9.02
C GLY A 140 -3.42 8.29 -9.64
N ASN A 141 -4.55 7.77 -9.18
CA ASN A 141 -5.19 6.62 -9.78
C ASN A 141 -6.12 7.10 -10.92
N PRO A 142 -5.78 6.82 -12.20
CA PRO A 142 -6.60 7.23 -13.33
C PRO A 142 -7.86 6.36 -13.48
N ASP A 143 -8.00 5.27 -12.73
CA ASP A 143 -9.14 4.38 -12.85
C ASP A 143 -10.42 4.99 -12.28
N LEU A 144 -11.56 4.61 -12.88
CA LEU A 144 -12.88 5.14 -12.52
C LEU A 144 -13.52 4.37 -11.37
N SER A 145 -13.18 3.09 -11.19
CA SER A 145 -13.84 2.20 -10.23
C SER A 145 -12.89 1.33 -9.42
N GLU A 146 -11.68 1.09 -9.90
CA GLU A 146 -10.72 0.21 -9.23
C GLU A 146 -9.70 0.98 -8.40
N TYR A 147 -9.33 0.43 -7.25
CA TYR A 147 -8.23 0.95 -6.45
C TYR A 147 -6.87 0.64 -7.10
N SER A 148 -5.84 1.38 -6.69
CA SER A 148 -4.45 1.07 -7.05
C SER A 148 -3.58 1.02 -5.81
N ILE A 149 -2.49 0.24 -5.86
CA ILE A 149 -1.57 0.10 -4.74
C ILE A 149 -0.15 0.29 -5.23
N THR A 150 0.62 1.11 -4.51
CA THR A 150 2.03 1.34 -4.80
C THR A 150 2.88 1.08 -3.57
N LEU A 151 4.01 0.39 -3.75
CA LEU A 151 5.11 0.31 -2.80
C LEU A 151 6.07 1.47 -3.05
N HIS A 152 6.59 2.08 -2.00
CA HIS A 152 7.60 3.13 -2.08
C HIS A 152 8.73 2.83 -1.12
N VAL A 153 9.96 3.03 -1.59
CA VAL A 153 11.18 3.11 -0.80
C VAL A 153 11.64 4.56 -0.84
N PHE A 154 11.71 5.19 0.32
CA PHE A 154 12.15 6.56 0.49
C PHE A 154 13.50 6.58 1.19
N CYS A 155 14.42 7.40 0.68
CA CYS A 155 15.56 7.85 1.45
C CYS A 155 15.09 8.90 2.46
N ASP A 156 15.47 8.72 3.72
CA ASP A 156 15.24 9.69 4.78
C ASP A 156 16.48 10.58 4.92
N SER A 157 16.30 11.89 4.96
CA SER A 157 17.39 12.79 5.34
C SER A 157 17.62 12.76 6.85
N ASP A 158 18.76 13.29 7.29
CA ASP A 158 19.00 13.61 8.69
C ASP A 158 18.08 14.72 9.23
N LEU A 159 17.40 15.45 8.34
CA LEU A 159 16.54 16.59 8.65
C LEU A 159 15.13 16.18 9.09
N ARG A 160 14.95 14.97 9.67
CA ARG A 160 13.66 14.42 10.15
C ARG A 160 12.83 15.35 11.06
N LYS A 161 13.43 16.43 11.56
CA LYS A 161 12.80 17.43 12.43
C LYS A 161 12.03 18.52 11.68
N ASP A 162 12.24 18.69 10.37
CA ASP A 162 11.48 19.63 9.56
C ASP A 162 10.35 18.91 8.83
N LYS A 163 9.11 19.43 8.95
CA LYS A 163 7.98 18.98 8.12
C LYS A 163 8.36 19.07 6.63
N ASN A 164 9.25 19.96 6.21
CA ASN A 164 9.68 20.09 4.81
C ASN A 164 10.99 19.36 4.47
N GLY A 165 11.54 18.54 5.38
CA GLY A 165 12.88 17.94 5.23
C GLY A 165 13.01 17.09 3.96
N ASP A 166 12.19 16.04 3.84
CA ASP A 166 12.28 15.09 2.71
C ASP A 166 11.29 15.40 1.57
N THR A 167 10.19 16.09 1.89
CA THR A 167 9.09 16.35 0.96
C THR A 167 8.49 17.73 1.21
N ILE A 168 8.36 18.51 0.15
CA ILE A 168 7.75 19.84 0.14
C ILE A 168 6.46 19.75 -0.67
N TRP A 169 5.31 19.96 -0.01
CA TRP A 169 4.01 20.00 -0.67
C TRP A 169 3.78 21.40 -1.26
N LEU A 170 3.33 21.46 -2.51
CA LEU A 170 3.12 22.72 -3.24
C LEU A 170 1.64 23.12 -3.34
N GLY A 171 0.74 22.37 -2.71
CA GLY A 171 -0.67 22.72 -2.63
C GLY A 171 -1.06 23.33 -1.27
N GLU A 172 -2.34 23.67 -1.13
CA GLU A 172 -2.85 24.46 0.01
C GLU A 172 -2.87 23.69 1.34
N ASN A 173 -2.83 22.36 1.30
CA ASN A 173 -2.97 21.52 2.49
C ASN A 173 -1.85 20.48 2.56
N ASP A 174 -1.15 20.42 3.69
CA ASP A 174 -0.22 19.33 3.95
C ASP A 174 -1.02 18.05 4.27
N PRO A 175 -0.91 16.96 3.49
CA PRO A 175 -1.66 15.73 3.73
C PRO A 175 -1.28 15.02 5.04
N ARG A 176 -0.28 15.53 5.77
CA ARG A 176 0.14 15.01 7.08
C ARG A 176 -0.57 15.70 8.25
N ASP A 177 -1.30 16.78 8.00
CA ASP A 177 -2.08 17.44 9.05
C ASP A 177 -3.44 16.74 9.23
N ASN A 178 -3.93 16.66 10.48
CA ASN A 178 -5.25 16.10 10.84
C ASN A 178 -5.52 14.66 10.36
N ILE A 179 -4.53 13.78 10.49
CA ILE A 179 -4.66 12.38 10.08
C ILE A 179 -5.81 11.68 10.84
N ASP A 180 -6.80 11.18 10.09
CA ASP A 180 -7.81 10.25 10.60
C ASP A 180 -7.28 8.82 10.55
N TYR A 181 -6.86 8.31 11.72
CA TYR A 181 -6.32 6.96 11.86
C TYR A 181 -7.34 5.86 11.50
N SER A 182 -8.64 6.11 11.63
CA SER A 182 -9.67 5.14 11.25
C SER A 182 -9.70 4.93 9.73
N ILE A 183 -9.54 6.02 8.96
CA ILE A 183 -9.43 5.99 7.51
C ILE A 183 -8.14 5.27 7.09
N VAL A 184 -7.03 5.49 7.80
CA VAL A 184 -5.76 4.81 7.50
C VAL A 184 -5.87 3.31 7.73
N VAL A 185 -6.48 2.87 8.84
CA VAL A 185 -6.77 1.45 9.08
C VAL A 185 -7.62 0.85 7.97
N LEU A 186 -8.69 1.54 7.55
CA LEU A 186 -9.56 1.07 6.47
C LEU A 186 -8.80 0.93 5.14
N ARG A 187 -7.95 1.90 4.81
CA ARG A 187 -7.11 1.87 3.59
C ARG A 187 -6.12 0.70 3.64
N ASN A 188 -5.43 0.51 4.76
CA ASN A 188 -4.48 -0.60 4.89
C ASN A 188 -5.16 -1.96 4.81
N LEU A 189 -6.34 -2.12 5.44
CA LEU A 189 -7.13 -3.35 5.32
C LEU A 189 -7.60 -3.60 3.89
N THR A 190 -7.99 -2.54 3.17
CA THR A 190 -8.36 -2.62 1.76
C THR A 190 -7.15 -3.02 0.90
N SER A 191 -5.96 -2.46 1.15
CA SER A 191 -4.73 -2.88 0.50
C SER A 191 -4.45 -4.37 0.71
N CYS A 192 -4.51 -4.84 1.97
CA CYS A 192 -4.31 -6.25 2.29
C CYS A 192 -5.31 -7.12 1.53
N LEU A 193 -6.59 -6.74 1.52
CA LEU A 193 -7.65 -7.48 0.83
C LEU A 193 -7.39 -7.57 -0.69
N LEU A 194 -6.96 -6.51 -1.35
CA LEU A 194 -6.68 -6.52 -2.79
C LEU A 194 -5.41 -7.32 -3.10
N LEU A 195 -4.37 -7.20 -2.28
CA LEU A 195 -3.12 -7.94 -2.47
C LEU A 195 -3.27 -9.44 -2.19
N THR A 196 -4.23 -9.88 -1.37
CA THR A 196 -4.47 -11.33 -1.18
C THR A 196 -4.72 -12.09 -2.47
N ASP A 197 -5.34 -11.48 -3.49
CA ASP A 197 -5.65 -12.18 -4.74
C ASP A 197 -4.38 -12.62 -5.50
N LYS A 198 -3.21 -12.11 -5.10
CA LYS A 198 -1.90 -12.39 -5.70
C LYS A 198 -1.15 -13.51 -5.00
N LEU A 199 -1.66 -14.02 -3.89
CA LEU A 199 -1.02 -15.08 -3.13
C LEU A 199 -1.59 -16.44 -3.51
N ASN A 200 -0.89 -17.51 -3.21
CA ASN A 200 -1.38 -18.87 -3.32
C ASN A 200 -2.46 -19.13 -2.27
N GLN A 201 -3.27 -20.16 -2.53
CA GLN A 201 -4.42 -20.50 -1.69
C GLN A 201 -4.04 -20.74 -0.22
N ASN A 202 -2.84 -21.28 0.05
CA ASN A 202 -2.37 -21.57 1.40
C ASN A 202 -2.19 -20.29 2.23
N PHE A 203 -1.63 -19.23 1.64
CA PHE A 203 -1.48 -17.93 2.32
C PHE A 203 -2.79 -17.15 2.36
N GLN A 204 -3.56 -17.19 1.27
CA GLN A 204 -4.77 -16.38 1.13
C GLN A 204 -5.73 -16.57 2.30
N PHE A 205 -6.07 -17.82 2.64
CA PHE A 205 -7.08 -18.06 3.67
C PHE A 205 -6.62 -17.51 5.02
N ASN A 206 -5.39 -17.80 5.44
CA ASN A 206 -4.86 -17.35 6.73
C ASN A 206 -4.79 -15.82 6.84
N ILE A 207 -4.48 -15.11 5.74
CA ILE A 207 -4.50 -13.65 5.73
C ILE A 207 -5.93 -13.12 5.77
N LEU A 208 -6.85 -13.70 5.01
CA LEU A 208 -8.25 -13.30 5.02
C LEU A 208 -8.84 -13.43 6.44
N GLU A 209 -8.41 -14.42 7.23
CA GLU A 209 -8.84 -14.58 8.63
C GLU A 209 -8.39 -13.41 9.51
N LYS A 210 -7.15 -12.94 9.32
CA LYS A 210 -6.63 -11.75 10.00
C LYS A 210 -7.34 -10.47 9.56
N ILE A 211 -7.62 -10.33 8.26
CA ILE A 211 -8.39 -9.18 7.73
C ILE A 211 -9.81 -9.21 8.29
N PHE A 212 -10.45 -10.38 8.33
CA PHE A 212 -11.81 -10.53 8.86
C PHE A 212 -11.87 -10.16 10.34
N SER A 213 -10.89 -10.52 11.16
CA SER A 213 -10.92 -10.19 12.59
C SER A 213 -10.82 -8.68 12.84
N LEU A 214 -10.04 -7.96 12.04
CA LEU A 214 -9.77 -6.53 12.17
C LEU A 214 -10.75 -5.63 11.40
N GLY A 215 -11.46 -6.17 10.42
CA GLY A 215 -12.25 -5.40 9.46
C GLY A 215 -13.52 -4.76 10.01
N THR A 216 -13.95 -3.67 9.37
CA THR A 216 -15.33 -3.16 9.48
C THR A 216 -16.31 -4.17 8.88
N PRO A 217 -17.64 -4.04 9.09
CA PRO A 217 -18.62 -4.96 8.50
C PRO A 217 -18.49 -5.13 6.97
N SER A 218 -18.18 -4.05 6.24
CA SER A 218 -17.93 -4.11 4.78
C SER A 218 -16.68 -4.93 4.43
N ILE A 219 -15.56 -4.72 5.14
CA ILE A 219 -14.32 -5.48 4.93
C ILE A 219 -14.52 -6.95 5.29
N LYS A 220 -15.19 -7.24 6.43
CA LYS A 220 -15.55 -8.60 6.85
C LYS A 220 -16.37 -9.32 5.78
N LEU A 221 -17.37 -8.65 5.20
CA LEU A 221 -18.19 -9.21 4.14
C LEU A 221 -17.35 -9.54 2.90
N GLN A 222 -16.45 -8.65 2.47
CA GLN A 222 -15.59 -8.91 1.31
C GLN A 222 -14.59 -10.05 1.58
N ALA A 223 -13.94 -10.07 2.74
CA ALA A 223 -13.04 -11.14 3.13
C ALA A 223 -13.77 -12.50 3.19
N TYR A 224 -14.97 -12.53 3.77
CA TYR A 224 -15.80 -13.73 3.85
C TYR A 224 -16.21 -14.27 2.47
N LYS A 225 -16.60 -13.39 1.54
CA LYS A 225 -16.88 -13.79 0.15
C LYS A 225 -15.67 -14.45 -0.51
N LYS A 226 -14.46 -13.96 -0.24
CA LYS A 226 -13.22 -14.58 -0.73
C LYS A 226 -12.94 -15.92 -0.04
N MET A 227 -13.14 -16.03 1.28
CA MET A 227 -12.98 -17.29 2.02
C MET A 227 -13.89 -18.41 1.49
N ILE A 228 -15.17 -18.11 1.19
CA ILE A 228 -16.10 -19.10 0.62
C ILE A 228 -15.57 -19.67 -0.69
N ARG A 229 -15.00 -18.82 -1.56
CA ARG A 229 -14.44 -19.24 -2.86
C ARG A 229 -13.21 -20.13 -2.72
N LEU A 230 -12.48 -20.01 -1.61
CA LEU A 230 -11.28 -20.79 -1.33
C LEU A 230 -11.62 -22.12 -0.66
N ASP A 231 -12.42 -22.08 0.41
CA ASP A 231 -12.81 -23.26 1.18
C ASP A 231 -14.14 -23.01 1.90
N ILE A 232 -15.21 -23.53 1.31
CA ILE A 232 -16.57 -23.45 1.85
C ILE A 232 -16.63 -24.03 3.27
N SER A 233 -16.01 -25.19 3.49
CA SER A 233 -16.04 -25.89 4.79
C SER A 233 -15.38 -25.06 5.88
N LYS A 234 -14.16 -24.59 5.63
CA LYS A 234 -13.41 -23.75 6.58
C LYS A 234 -14.08 -22.40 6.80
N SER A 235 -14.71 -21.82 5.77
CA SER A 235 -15.39 -20.52 5.88
C SER A 235 -16.66 -20.55 6.74
N LYS A 236 -17.30 -21.71 6.92
CA LYS A 236 -18.55 -21.88 7.68
C LYS A 236 -18.49 -21.25 9.08
N ARG A 237 -17.34 -21.31 9.77
CA ARG A 237 -17.16 -20.75 11.13
C ARG A 237 -17.28 -19.22 11.20
N TYR A 238 -17.11 -18.53 10.07
CA TYR A 238 -17.18 -17.07 9.97
C TYR A 238 -18.59 -16.56 9.63
N SER A 239 -19.48 -17.42 9.14
CA SER A 239 -20.86 -17.06 8.80
C SER A 239 -21.60 -16.34 9.94
N SER A 240 -21.63 -16.96 11.12
CA SER A 240 -22.32 -16.43 12.29
C SER A 240 -21.67 -15.16 12.83
N GLN A 241 -20.34 -15.05 12.73
CA GLN A 241 -19.62 -13.83 13.13
C GLN A 241 -19.94 -12.66 12.20
N LEU A 242 -20.08 -12.92 10.90
CA LEU A 242 -20.46 -11.90 9.93
C LEU A 242 -21.92 -11.46 10.14
N GLU A 243 -22.84 -12.42 10.30
CA GLU A 243 -24.25 -12.11 10.55
C GLU A 243 -24.46 -11.26 11.81
N ALA A 244 -23.63 -11.45 12.84
CA ALA A 244 -23.71 -10.69 14.08
C ALA A 244 -23.34 -9.19 13.93
N VAL A 245 -22.63 -8.81 12.85
CA VAL A 245 -22.18 -7.43 12.63
C VAL A 245 -22.84 -6.75 11.42
N LEU A 246 -23.68 -7.48 10.69
CA LEU A 246 -24.46 -6.94 9.57
C LEU A 246 -25.87 -6.52 10.02
N SER A 247 -26.50 -5.67 9.22
CA SER A 247 -27.86 -5.20 9.46
C SER A 247 -28.61 -4.99 8.13
N GLY A 248 -29.94 -4.81 8.23
CA GLY A 248 -30.82 -4.53 7.09
C GLY A 248 -30.82 -5.62 5.99
N ASP A 249 -31.04 -5.20 4.75
CA ASP A 249 -31.14 -6.10 3.59
C ASP A 249 -29.89 -6.93 3.34
N VAL A 250 -28.71 -6.39 3.68
CA VAL A 250 -27.44 -7.11 3.52
C VAL A 250 -27.41 -8.33 4.43
N LEU A 251 -27.86 -8.22 5.68
CA LEU A 251 -27.97 -9.35 6.61
C LEU A 251 -28.94 -10.41 6.08
N ILE A 252 -30.12 -10.01 5.60
CA ILE A 252 -31.13 -10.93 5.08
C ILE A 252 -30.56 -11.76 3.92
N ARG A 253 -29.95 -11.10 2.93
CA ARG A 253 -29.32 -11.77 1.77
C ARG A 253 -28.19 -12.71 2.18
N ILE A 254 -27.41 -12.34 3.19
CA ILE A 254 -26.31 -13.18 3.68
C ILE A 254 -26.84 -14.42 4.41
N ARG A 255 -27.89 -14.29 5.22
CA ARG A 255 -28.55 -15.45 5.87
C ARG A 255 -29.11 -16.42 4.84
N GLU A 256 -29.83 -15.93 3.84
CA GLU A 256 -30.36 -16.77 2.75
C GLU A 256 -29.25 -17.48 1.98
N SER A 257 -28.14 -16.79 1.71
CA SER A 257 -26.98 -17.37 1.04
C SER A 257 -26.32 -18.43 1.91
N ASN A 258 -26.14 -18.16 3.21
CA ASN A 258 -25.55 -19.11 4.16
C ASN A 258 -26.44 -20.34 4.38
N ALA A 259 -27.76 -20.18 4.41
CA ALA A 259 -28.72 -21.29 4.47
C ALA A 259 -28.54 -22.25 3.28
N LYS A 260 -28.45 -21.70 2.06
CA LYS A 260 -28.18 -22.46 0.83
C LYS A 260 -26.81 -23.13 0.84
N LEU A 261 -25.77 -22.44 1.33
CA LEU A 261 -24.39 -22.95 1.32
C LEU A 261 -24.13 -24.02 2.38
N TYR A 262 -24.77 -23.93 3.56
CA TYR A 262 -24.44 -24.77 4.72
C TYR A 262 -25.58 -25.63 5.27
N GLY A 263 -26.78 -25.54 4.69
CA GLY A 263 -27.96 -26.29 5.14
C GLY A 263 -28.46 -25.87 6.51
N ARG A 264 -28.58 -24.56 6.74
CA ARG A 264 -29.17 -23.97 7.96
C ARG A 264 -30.57 -23.46 7.71
#